data_AF-A0A7W1EQQ8-F1
#
_entry.id   AF-A0A7W1EQQ8-F1
#
_cell.length_a   1.000
_cell.length_b   1.000
_cell.length_c   1.000
_cell.angle_alpha   90.00
_cell.angle_beta   90.00
_cell.angle_gamma   90.00
#
_symmetry.space_group_name_H-M   'P 1'
#
loop_
_entity.id
_entity.type
_entity.pdbx_description
1 polymer ?
#
loop_
_entity_poly.entity_id
_entity_poly.type
_entity_poly.pdbx_seq_one_letter_code
_entity_poly.pdbx_strand_id
1 'polypeptide(L)'
;MRLLVPVALHAQDDAPRRLDAGRLTAVYFPADDQLAHALLRSAGASDSFPWLPRPRQRVLIAIAPDAARFRAWAGTDAPEWGAALAFPESRRIVMRGRGANAEAGDPREVLRHELAHLALHERLGSKPPRWFDEGYASVSAHEWRRDDVLAANVALALRGSPSLDKLDRGFE
;
A
#
# COMPACT_ATOMS: atom_id res chain seq x y z
N MET A 1 10.24 52.91 18.49
CA MET A 1 11.00 51.86 17.77
C MET A 1 10.26 50.54 17.99
N ARG A 2 9.42 50.11 17.02
CA ARG A 2 8.68 48.84 17.10
C ARG A 2 9.59 47.74 16.54
N LEU A 3 9.95 46.76 17.36
CA LEU A 3 10.60 45.54 16.88
C LEU A 3 9.58 44.76 16.04
N LEU A 4 9.84 44.66 14.74
CA LEU A 4 9.26 43.63 13.88
C LEU A 4 9.97 42.32 14.24
N VAL A 5 9.28 41.45 14.97
CA VAL A 5 9.69 40.05 15.09
C VAL A 5 9.49 39.42 13.70
N PRO A 6 10.53 38.87 13.06
CA PRO A 6 10.33 38.13 11.83
C PRO A 6 9.49 36.90 12.18
N VAL A 7 8.25 36.85 11.68
CA VAL A 7 7.50 35.61 11.63
C VAL A 7 8.29 34.73 10.67
N ALA A 8 9.15 33.87 11.22
CA ALA A 8 9.77 32.82 10.43
C ALA A 8 8.64 32.01 9.80
N LEU A 9 8.69 31.86 8.48
CA LEU A 9 7.76 31.08 7.67
C LEU A 9 7.93 29.57 7.97
N HIS A 10 7.67 29.15 9.21
CA HIS A 10 7.64 27.73 9.59
C HIS A 10 6.55 26.94 8.83
N ALA A 11 5.58 27.63 8.22
CA ALA A 11 4.55 27.00 7.40
C ALA A 11 5.11 26.31 6.13
N GLN A 12 6.28 26.72 5.65
CA GLN A 12 6.87 26.17 4.43
C GLN A 12 7.73 24.93 4.71
N ASP A 13 8.23 24.78 5.95
CA ASP A 13 9.06 23.65 6.39
C ASP A 13 8.25 22.35 6.58
N ASP A 14 6.91 22.46 6.64
CA ASP A 14 5.95 21.35 6.76
C ASP A 14 5.09 21.14 5.49
N ALA A 15 5.42 21.83 4.38
CA ALA A 15 4.69 21.64 3.14
C ALA A 15 4.89 20.22 2.57
N PRO A 16 3.83 19.59 2.01
CA PRO A 16 3.98 18.29 1.38
C PRO A 16 4.92 18.38 0.17
N ARG A 17 5.84 17.42 0.09
CA ARG A 17 6.79 17.22 -0.99
C ARG A 17 6.26 16.19 -1.98
N ARG A 18 6.78 16.25 -3.21
CA ARG A 18 6.49 15.32 -4.29
C ARG A 18 7.79 14.68 -4.77
N LEU A 19 7.76 13.37 -4.99
CA LEU A 19 8.85 12.61 -5.61
C LEU A 19 8.28 11.71 -6.70
N ASP A 20 8.87 11.76 -7.89
CA ASP A 20 8.42 10.98 -9.06
C ASP A 20 9.47 9.93 -9.43
N ALA A 21 9.01 8.70 -9.74
CA ALA A 21 9.85 7.61 -10.23
C ALA A 21 9.07 6.75 -11.24
N GLY A 22 9.30 6.98 -12.53
CA GLY A 22 8.59 6.27 -13.61
C GLY A 22 7.08 6.53 -13.56
N ARG A 23 6.29 5.48 -13.34
CA ARG A 23 4.82 5.57 -13.21
C ARG A 23 4.36 5.90 -11.79
N LEU A 24 5.26 5.92 -10.81
CA LEU A 24 4.94 6.10 -9.41
C LEU A 24 5.23 7.54 -8.97
N THR A 25 4.31 8.13 -8.22
CA THR A 25 4.48 9.44 -7.59
C THR A 25 4.23 9.29 -6.10
N ALA A 26 5.16 9.70 -5.25
CA ALA A 26 4.94 9.85 -3.82
C ALA A 26 4.63 11.30 -3.46
N VAL A 27 3.61 11.51 -2.62
CA VAL A 27 3.36 12.77 -1.92
C VAL A 27 3.50 12.49 -0.43
N TYR A 28 4.36 13.25 0.24
CA TYR A 28 4.80 12.96 1.61
C TYR A 28 5.19 14.24 2.34
N PHE A 29 5.33 14.20 3.66
CA PHE A 29 5.78 15.35 4.45
C PHE A 29 7.29 15.29 4.72
N PRO A 30 7.97 16.41 4.98
CA PRO A 30 9.43 16.45 5.12
C PRO A 30 10.01 15.45 6.13
N ALA A 31 9.26 15.16 7.19
CA ALA A 31 9.62 14.13 8.15
C ALA A 31 9.78 12.74 7.50
N ASP A 32 9.05 12.40 6.45
CA ASP A 32 9.04 11.10 5.77
C ASP A 32 9.99 10.99 4.57
N ASP A 33 10.91 11.94 4.38
CA ASP A 33 11.74 12.02 3.17
C ASP A 33 12.54 10.75 2.87
N GLN A 34 13.22 10.19 3.88
CA GLN A 34 13.96 8.93 3.71
C GLN A 34 13.04 7.74 3.41
N LEU A 35 11.83 7.72 4.00
CA LEU A 35 10.85 6.66 3.79
C LEU A 35 10.33 6.73 2.35
N ALA A 36 9.91 7.90 1.87
CA ALA A 36 9.41 8.10 0.51
C ALA A 36 10.42 7.66 -0.56
N HIS A 37 11.69 8.06 -0.40
CA HIS A 37 12.76 7.64 -1.31
C HIS A 37 13.02 6.13 -1.23
N ALA A 38 13.03 5.55 -0.04
CA ALA A 38 13.23 4.11 0.15
C ALA A 38 12.11 3.29 -0.51
N LEU A 39 10.86 3.71 -0.37
CA LEU A 39 9.69 3.09 -0.97
C LEU A 39 9.72 3.17 -2.49
N LEU A 40 9.89 4.37 -3.07
CA LEU A 40 9.90 4.54 -4.52
C LEU A 40 11.06 3.80 -5.19
N ARG A 41 12.24 3.75 -4.57
CA ARG A 41 13.36 2.93 -5.07
C ARG A 41 13.00 1.44 -5.08
N SER A 42 12.46 0.93 -3.98
CA SER A 42 12.07 -0.48 -3.84
C SER A 42 10.97 -0.87 -4.83
N ALA A 43 9.94 -0.03 -4.93
CA ALA A 43 8.82 -0.23 -5.83
C ALA A 43 9.29 -0.19 -7.28
N GLY A 44 10.08 0.81 -7.69
CA GLY A 44 10.61 0.91 -9.06
C GLY A 44 11.51 -0.27 -9.45
N ALA A 45 12.35 -0.75 -8.52
CA ALA A 45 13.22 -1.90 -8.74
C ALA A 45 12.45 -3.22 -8.92
N SER A 46 11.23 -3.31 -8.41
CA SER A 46 10.41 -4.53 -8.41
C SER A 46 9.02 -4.32 -9.02
N ASP A 47 8.91 -3.34 -9.94
CA ASP A 47 7.66 -2.92 -10.60
C ASP A 47 7.21 -3.87 -11.73
N SER A 48 7.26 -5.16 -11.44
CA SER A 48 6.74 -6.26 -12.23
C SER A 48 6.08 -7.25 -11.27
N PHE A 49 4.91 -7.75 -11.64
CA PHE A 49 4.11 -8.63 -10.78
C PHE A 49 3.96 -10.02 -11.44
N PRO A 50 3.97 -11.11 -10.65
CA PRO A 50 3.83 -12.45 -11.19
C PRO A 50 2.61 -12.60 -12.10
N TRP A 51 2.80 -13.24 -13.26
CA TRP A 51 1.74 -13.61 -14.21
C TRP A 51 0.96 -12.44 -14.84
N LEU A 52 1.33 -11.20 -14.59
CA LEU A 52 0.73 -10.01 -15.19
C LEU A 52 1.69 -9.34 -16.19
N PRO A 53 1.16 -8.70 -17.25
CA PRO A 53 1.97 -7.76 -18.02
C PRO A 53 2.45 -6.62 -17.11
N ARG A 54 3.56 -5.98 -17.47
CA ARG A 54 4.07 -4.84 -16.70
C ARG A 54 2.99 -3.73 -16.63
N PRO A 55 2.59 -3.28 -15.43
CA PRO A 55 1.58 -2.24 -15.28
C PRO A 55 2.02 -0.92 -15.92
N ARG A 56 1.07 -0.16 -16.45
CA ARG A 56 1.32 1.11 -17.16
C ARG A 56 0.64 2.29 -16.49
N GLN A 57 -0.37 2.04 -15.65
CA GLN A 57 -1.08 3.12 -14.98
C GLN A 57 -0.17 3.88 -14.02
N ARG A 58 -0.31 5.22 -14.04
CA ARG A 58 0.32 6.09 -13.05
C ARG A 58 -0.36 5.91 -11.71
N VAL A 59 0.42 5.82 -10.65
CA VAL A 59 -0.05 5.59 -9.27
C VAL A 59 0.44 6.70 -8.36
N LEU A 60 -0.48 7.22 -7.54
CA LEU A 60 -0.18 8.17 -6.47
C LEU A 60 -0.05 7.42 -5.14
N ILE A 61 1.06 7.61 -4.44
CA ILE A 61 1.34 7.06 -3.12
C ILE A 61 1.34 8.24 -2.14
N ALA A 62 0.28 8.36 -1.34
CA ALA A 62 0.15 9.40 -0.33
C ALA A 62 0.63 8.86 1.03
N ILE A 63 1.73 9.41 1.55
CA ILE A 63 2.32 9.02 2.84
C ILE A 63 1.82 9.98 3.92
N ALA A 64 0.94 9.48 4.78
CA ALA A 64 0.32 10.26 5.84
C ALA A 64 1.27 10.39 7.03
N PRO A 65 1.61 11.61 7.49
CA PRO A 65 2.63 11.79 8.51
C PRO A 65 2.17 11.40 9.91
N ASP A 66 0.85 11.28 10.11
CA ASP A 66 0.23 10.94 11.38
C ASP A 66 -1.06 10.13 11.16
N ALA A 67 -1.54 9.51 12.24
CA ALA A 67 -2.73 8.66 12.20
C ALA A 67 -4.02 9.43 11.86
N ALA A 68 -4.10 10.73 12.18
CA ALA A 68 -5.29 11.53 11.91
C ALA A 68 -5.42 11.83 10.40
N ARG A 69 -4.33 12.23 9.75
CA ARG A 69 -4.26 12.41 8.29
C ARG A 69 -4.45 11.08 7.56
N PHE A 70 -3.89 9.99 8.08
CA PHE A 70 -4.10 8.66 7.50
C PHE A 70 -5.59 8.32 7.44
N ARG A 71 -6.30 8.41 8.57
CA ARG A 71 -7.76 8.18 8.62
C ARG A 71 -8.52 9.11 7.70
N ALA A 72 -8.17 10.39 7.68
CA ALA A 72 -8.82 11.37 6.81
C ALA A 72 -8.66 11.03 5.31
N TRP A 73 -7.52 10.46 4.90
CA TRP A 73 -7.26 10.10 3.51
C TRP A 73 -7.73 8.70 3.13
N ALA A 74 -7.78 7.79 4.10
CA ALA A 74 -8.23 6.41 3.93
C ALA A 74 -9.76 6.29 3.93
N GLY A 75 -10.46 7.20 4.62
CA GLY A 75 -11.91 7.18 4.78
C GLY A 75 -12.35 6.50 6.08
N THR A 76 -13.64 6.63 6.40
CA THR A 76 -14.23 6.16 7.67
C THR A 76 -14.28 4.64 7.82
N ASP A 77 -14.26 3.92 6.69
CA ASP A 77 -14.44 2.46 6.66
C ASP A 77 -13.08 1.73 6.61
N ALA A 78 -11.97 2.47 6.65
CA ALA A 78 -10.64 1.91 6.63
C ALA A 78 -10.33 1.17 7.95
N PRO A 79 -9.81 -0.08 7.91
CA PRO A 79 -9.45 -0.80 9.12
C PRO A 79 -8.43 -0.03 9.97
N GLU A 80 -8.67 0.07 11.27
CA GLU A 80 -7.79 0.84 12.17
C GLU A 80 -6.35 0.31 12.22
N TRP A 81 -6.16 -0.98 11.96
CA TRP A 81 -4.88 -1.70 11.98
C TRP A 81 -4.11 -1.66 10.65
N GLY A 82 -4.71 -1.22 9.54
CA GLY A 82 -4.05 -1.22 8.23
C GLY A 82 -2.90 -0.21 8.15
N ALA A 83 -1.73 -0.64 7.68
CA ALA A 83 -0.60 0.26 7.41
C ALA A 83 -0.67 0.97 6.06
N ALA A 84 -1.42 0.40 5.12
CA ALA A 84 -1.70 0.99 3.83
C ALA A 84 -3.07 0.54 3.32
N LEU A 85 -3.60 1.27 2.33
CA LEU A 85 -4.78 0.90 1.57
C LEU A 85 -4.61 1.32 0.11
N ALA A 86 -4.89 0.40 -0.81
CA ALA A 86 -5.06 0.67 -2.23
C ALA A 86 -6.49 1.09 -2.57
N PHE A 87 -6.60 2.05 -3.49
CA PHE A 87 -7.85 2.54 -4.07
C PHE A 87 -7.77 2.41 -5.59
N PRO A 88 -8.12 1.24 -6.16
CA PRO A 88 -7.98 0.93 -7.58
C PRO A 88 -8.61 1.95 -8.53
N GLU A 89 -9.82 2.42 -8.21
CA GLU A 89 -10.61 3.34 -9.03
C GLU A 89 -9.90 4.70 -9.19
N SER A 90 -9.17 5.11 -8.16
CA SER A 90 -8.42 6.38 -8.14
C SER A 90 -6.91 6.20 -8.36
N ARG A 91 -6.44 4.96 -8.55
CA ARG A 91 -5.02 4.59 -8.73
C ARG A 91 -4.13 5.18 -7.64
N ARG A 92 -4.63 5.09 -6.40
CA ARG A 92 -4.01 5.73 -5.24
C ARG A 92 -3.73 4.69 -4.18
N ILE A 93 -2.63 4.87 -3.47
CA ILE A 93 -2.30 4.16 -2.25
C ILE A 93 -2.18 5.21 -1.14
N VAL A 94 -2.78 4.95 0.01
CA VAL A 94 -2.55 5.74 1.23
C VAL A 94 -1.74 4.88 2.17
N MET A 95 -0.65 5.41 2.69
CA MET A 95 0.26 4.68 3.56
C MET A 95 0.58 5.48 4.81
N ARG A 96 0.74 4.81 5.93
CA ARG A 96 1.23 5.39 7.17
C ARG A 96 2.71 5.77 7.04
N GLY A 97 3.03 7.02 7.37
CA GLY A 97 4.39 7.51 7.55
C GLY A 97 4.95 7.14 8.93
N ARG A 98 6.17 7.58 9.21
CA ARG A 98 6.90 7.21 10.44
C ARG A 98 6.20 7.64 11.74
N GLY A 99 5.43 8.72 11.70
CA GLY A 99 4.70 9.24 12.87
C GLY A 99 3.35 8.56 13.12
N ALA A 100 2.93 7.61 12.26
CA ALA A 100 1.59 7.05 12.29
C ALA A 100 1.46 5.70 13.02
N ASN A 101 2.45 5.32 13.86
CA ASN A 101 2.52 4.12 14.72
C ASN A 101 1.84 2.88 14.09
N ALA A 102 2.58 2.12 13.28
CA ALA A 102 2.10 0.87 12.72
C ALA A 102 3.03 -0.29 13.10
N GLU A 103 2.49 -1.31 13.76
CA GLU A 103 3.15 -2.62 13.99
C GLU A 103 3.03 -3.53 12.75
N ALA A 104 3.15 -2.99 11.54
CA ALA A 104 2.61 -3.62 10.33
C ALA A 104 3.66 -4.23 9.38
N GLY A 105 4.80 -4.69 9.90
CA GLY A 105 5.85 -5.31 9.08
C GLY A 105 6.69 -4.31 8.27
N ASP A 106 7.43 -4.80 7.26
CA ASP A 106 8.28 -3.96 6.40
C ASP A 106 7.40 -3.08 5.49
N PRO A 107 7.48 -1.74 5.55
CA PRO A 107 6.69 -0.85 4.71
C PRO A 107 6.91 -1.06 3.20
N ARG A 108 8.03 -1.68 2.78
CA ARG A 108 8.27 -2.04 1.38
C ARG A 108 7.42 -3.22 0.93
N GLU A 109 7.25 -4.20 1.82
CA GLU A 109 6.41 -5.39 1.59
C GLU A 109 4.94 -4.97 1.52
N VAL A 110 4.50 -4.15 2.48
CA VAL A 110 3.18 -3.53 2.49
C VAL A 110 2.92 -2.76 1.20
N LEU A 111 3.82 -1.86 0.79
CA LEU A 111 3.63 -1.14 -0.48
C LEU A 111 3.58 -2.07 -1.69
N ARG A 112 4.34 -3.16 -1.67
CA ARG A 112 4.34 -4.15 -2.76
C ARG A 112 3.01 -4.90 -2.83
N HIS A 113 2.40 -5.23 -1.69
CA HIS A 113 1.04 -5.79 -1.58
C HIS A 113 0.02 -4.84 -2.22
N GLU A 114 0.01 -3.58 -1.79
CA GLU A 114 -0.94 -2.58 -2.31
C GLU A 114 -0.77 -2.32 -3.82
N LEU A 115 0.47 -2.30 -4.33
CA LEU A 115 0.71 -2.15 -5.76
C LEU A 115 0.27 -3.38 -6.56
N ALA A 116 0.26 -4.57 -5.95
CA ALA A 116 -0.22 -5.79 -6.60
C ALA A 116 -1.73 -5.76 -6.82
N HIS A 117 -2.51 -5.23 -5.87
CA HIS A 117 -3.94 -4.93 -6.07
C HIS A 117 -4.14 -4.03 -7.29
N LEU A 118 -3.43 -2.89 -7.36
CA LEU A 118 -3.57 -1.98 -8.49
C LEU A 118 -3.18 -2.62 -9.83
N ALA A 119 -2.12 -3.43 -9.86
CA ALA A 119 -1.70 -4.15 -11.04
C ALA A 119 -2.75 -5.17 -11.51
N LEU A 120 -3.35 -5.91 -10.57
CA LEU A 120 -4.40 -6.88 -10.87
C LEU A 120 -5.66 -6.19 -11.41
N HIS A 121 -6.09 -5.11 -10.77
CA HIS A 121 -7.24 -4.33 -11.21
C HIS A 121 -7.02 -3.68 -12.58
N GLU A 122 -5.80 -3.19 -12.88
CA GLU A 122 -5.45 -2.72 -14.22
C GLU A 122 -5.64 -3.82 -15.28
N ARG A 123 -5.27 -5.07 -14.96
CA ARG A 123 -5.40 -6.20 -15.89
C ARG A 123 -6.84 -6.65 -16.07
N LEU A 124 -7.61 -6.73 -14.99
CA LEU A 124 -8.95 -7.30 -15.02
C LEU A 124 -10.01 -6.29 -15.48
N GLY A 125 -9.85 -5.01 -15.16
CA GLY A 125 -10.82 -3.96 -15.49
C GLY A 125 -12.14 -4.05 -14.70
N SER A 126 -12.39 -5.14 -13.98
CA SER A 126 -13.50 -5.36 -13.06
C SER A 126 -12.98 -5.78 -11.69
N LYS A 127 -13.79 -5.57 -10.64
CA LYS A 127 -13.46 -5.98 -9.28
C LYS A 127 -13.32 -7.51 -9.21
N PRO A 128 -12.15 -8.07 -8.85
CA PRO A 128 -12.01 -9.50 -8.62
C PRO A 128 -12.74 -9.96 -7.35
N PRO A 129 -13.03 -11.27 -7.22
CA PRO A 129 -13.35 -11.88 -5.93
C PRO A 129 -12.30 -11.52 -4.87
N ARG A 130 -12.74 -11.16 -3.66
CA ARG A 130 -11.84 -10.60 -2.65
C ARG A 130 -10.76 -11.58 -2.21
N TRP A 131 -11.09 -12.87 -2.08
CA TRP A 131 -10.10 -13.91 -1.76
C TRP A 131 -8.96 -13.97 -2.78
N PHE A 132 -9.27 -13.72 -4.06
CA PHE A 132 -8.29 -13.75 -5.14
C PHE A 132 -7.45 -12.48 -5.15
N ASP A 133 -8.07 -11.32 -4.90
CA ASP A 133 -7.38 -10.04 -4.81
C ASP A 133 -6.31 -10.05 -3.69
N GLU A 134 -6.73 -10.43 -2.48
CA GLU A 134 -5.85 -10.52 -1.30
C GLU A 134 -4.78 -11.61 -1.49
N GLY A 135 -5.18 -12.80 -1.95
CA GLY A 135 -4.23 -13.90 -2.16
C GLY A 135 -3.17 -13.58 -3.22
N TYR A 136 -3.57 -12.93 -4.32
CA TYR A 136 -2.64 -12.47 -5.35
C TYR A 136 -1.65 -11.44 -4.81
N ALA A 137 -2.15 -10.48 -4.03
CA ALA A 137 -1.33 -9.43 -3.45
C ALA A 137 -0.30 -9.99 -2.44
N SER A 138 -0.72 -10.89 -1.55
CA SER A 138 0.19 -11.51 -0.58
C SER A 138 1.27 -12.38 -1.24
N VAL A 139 0.91 -13.15 -2.28
CA VAL A 139 1.90 -13.92 -3.07
C VAL A 139 2.86 -12.98 -3.77
N SER A 140 2.36 -11.89 -4.35
CA SER A 140 3.18 -10.90 -5.04
C SER A 140 4.14 -10.19 -4.11
N ALA A 141 3.72 -9.90 -2.89
CA ALA A 141 4.50 -9.25 -1.84
C ALA A 141 5.51 -10.19 -1.15
N HIS A 142 5.39 -11.50 -1.33
CA HIS A 142 6.15 -12.53 -0.61
C HIS A 142 5.85 -12.58 0.91
N GLU A 143 4.62 -12.22 1.30
CA GLU A 143 4.18 -12.28 2.71
C GLU A 143 4.14 -13.71 3.25
N TRP A 144 3.99 -14.68 2.34
CA TRP A 144 4.02 -16.09 2.69
C TRP A 144 5.47 -16.58 2.75
N ARG A 145 5.93 -16.93 3.96
CA ARG A 145 7.19 -17.66 4.09
C ARG A 145 6.97 -19.09 3.58
N ARG A 146 8.05 -19.77 3.19
CA ARG A 146 7.98 -21.16 2.70
C ARG A 146 7.24 -22.10 3.66
N ASP A 147 7.37 -21.86 4.96
CA ASP A 147 6.73 -22.65 6.01
C ASP A 147 5.21 -22.41 6.07
N ASP A 148 4.75 -21.19 5.81
CA ASP A 148 3.32 -20.83 5.77
C ASP A 148 2.62 -21.53 4.60
N VAL A 149 3.29 -21.57 3.44
CA VAL A 149 2.80 -22.29 2.25
C VAL A 149 2.74 -23.79 2.52
N LEU A 150 3.74 -24.37 3.18
CA LEU A 150 3.76 -25.78 3.54
C LEU A 150 2.62 -26.11 4.53
N ALA A 151 2.42 -25.30 5.55
CA ALA A 151 1.35 -25.47 6.53
C ALA A 151 -0.04 -25.36 5.88
N ALA A 152 -0.25 -24.38 5.00
CA ALA A 152 -1.50 -24.23 4.26
C ALA A 152 -1.77 -25.45 3.36
N ASN A 153 -0.77 -25.94 2.63
CA ASN A 153 -0.89 -27.12 1.78
C ASN A 153 -1.20 -28.40 2.57
N VAL A 154 -0.57 -28.59 3.73
CA VAL A 154 -0.88 -29.72 4.64
C VAL A 154 -2.30 -29.61 5.17
N ALA A 155 -2.75 -28.41 5.55
CA ALA A 155 -4.11 -28.19 6.03
C ALA A 155 -5.16 -28.48 4.95
N LEU A 156 -4.93 -28.07 3.70
CA LEU A 156 -5.79 -28.37 2.55
C LEU A 156 -5.81 -29.87 2.24
N ALA A 157 -4.67 -30.56 2.34
CA ALA A 157 -4.60 -32.00 2.12
C ALA A 157 -5.38 -32.79 3.18
N LEU A 158 -5.32 -32.36 4.45
CA LEU A 158 -6.00 -33.03 5.57
C LEU A 158 -7.50 -32.70 5.65
N ARG A 159 -7.90 -31.47 5.32
CA ARG A 159 -9.29 -30.98 5.48
C ARG A 159 -10.08 -30.91 4.18
N GLY A 160 -9.42 -31.13 3.04
CA GLY A 160 -9.97 -30.88 1.71
C GLY A 160 -9.93 -29.39 1.34
N SER A 161 -9.83 -29.11 0.04
CA SER A 161 -9.91 -27.74 -0.46
C SER A 161 -11.37 -27.25 -0.45
N PRO A 162 -11.68 -26.08 0.13
CA PRO A 162 -13.01 -25.49 -0.01
C PRO A 162 -13.29 -25.18 -1.50
N SER A 163 -14.57 -25.21 -1.90
CA SER A 163 -14.94 -24.70 -3.22
C SER A 163 -14.72 -23.20 -3.30
N LEU A 164 -14.50 -22.68 -4.51
CA LEU A 164 -14.30 -21.23 -4.72
C LEU A 164 -15.52 -20.42 -4.24
N ASP A 165 -16.74 -20.91 -4.47
CA ASP A 165 -17.96 -20.26 -3.97
C ASP A 165 -18.00 -20.19 -2.43
N LYS A 166 -17.41 -21.17 -1.75
CA LYS A 166 -17.34 -21.18 -0.28
C LYS A 166 -16.29 -20.19 0.23
N LEU A 167 -15.18 -20.03 -0.49
CA LEU A 167 -14.20 -18.99 -0.21
C LEU A 167 -14.81 -17.60 -0.44
N ASP A 168 -15.52 -17.40 -1.53
CA ASP A 168 -16.11 -16.11 -1.88
C ASP A 168 -17.08 -15.61 -0.79
N ARG A 169 -18.02 -16.47 -0.36
CA ARG A 169 -18.92 -16.17 0.77
C ARG A 169 -18.22 -15.90 2.10
N GLY A 170 -16.99 -16.37 2.28
CA GLY A 170 -16.21 -16.14 3.50
C GLY A 170 -15.55 -14.76 3.56
N PHE A 171 -15.54 -14.02 2.44
CA PHE A 171 -14.88 -12.73 2.27
C PHE A 171 -15.84 -11.56 1.99
N GLU A 172 -17.14 -11.86 1.78
CA GLU A 172 -18.25 -10.90 1.81
C GLU A 172 -18.47 -10.33 3.22
#